data_AF-A0A352V888-F1
#
_entry.id   AF-A0A352V888-F1
#
_cell.length_a   1.000
_cell.length_b   1.000
_cell.length_c   1.000
_cell.angle_alpha   90.00
_cell.angle_beta   90.00
_cell.angle_gamma   90.00
#
_symmetry.space_group_name_H-M   'P 1'
#
loop_
_entity.id
_entity.type
_entity.pdbx_description
1 polymer ?
#
loop_
_entity_poly.entity_id
_entity_poly.type
_entity_poly.pdbx_seq_one_letter_code
_entity_poly.pdbx_strand_id
1 'polypeptide(L)'
;MNNLYRRVILVSIILSQLLFLFFAVFDQENRLNDGELITIEILPVDPRSLMQGDYVVLRYDISFIDGINQITAGSKINIIVIPDAKDIYRFSRVAQNDEKLQANEVLISGEIKGDQIFYGIESYFVEENTGLEIERTAKHALVRVHKDGKAKLIKLIEPQ
;
A
#
# COMPACT_ATOMS: atom_id res chain seq x y z
N MET A 1 9.70 21.48 52.24
CA MET A 1 8.79 20.99 51.20
C MET A 1 8.40 19.55 51.56
N ASN A 2 7.15 19.31 51.97
CA ASN A 2 6.73 18.02 52.54
C ASN A 2 7.02 16.86 51.57
N ASN A 3 7.64 15.79 52.08
CA ASN A 3 7.99 14.59 51.30
C ASN A 3 6.78 13.97 50.57
N LEU A 4 5.57 14.16 51.11
CA LEU A 4 4.31 13.76 50.50
C LEU A 4 4.04 14.52 49.19
N TYR A 5 4.29 15.83 49.15
CA TYR A 5 4.05 16.69 47.98
C TYR A 5 5.00 16.33 46.82
N ARG A 6 6.26 16.06 47.14
CA ARG A 6 7.26 15.60 46.16
C ARG A 6 6.90 14.23 45.57
N ARG A 7 6.37 13.30 46.37
CA ARG A 7 5.89 11.99 45.89
C ARG A 7 4.67 12.12 44.97
N VAL A 8 3.71 12.98 45.32
CA VAL A 8 2.52 13.23 44.48
C VAL A 8 2.90 13.83 43.14
N ILE A 9 3.82 14.79 43.10
CA ILE A 9 4.31 15.39 41.85
C ILE A 9 5.01 14.32 40.99
N LEU A 10 5.89 13.50 41.58
CA LEU A 10 6.59 12.44 40.84
C LEU A 10 5.62 11.40 40.26
N VAL A 11 4.64 10.95 41.05
CA VAL A 11 3.62 10.01 40.58
C VAL A 11 2.77 10.62 39.47
N SER A 12 2.38 11.89 39.58
CA SER A 12 1.62 12.58 38.54
C SER A 12 2.38 12.69 37.22
N ILE A 13 3.69 12.96 37.26
CA ILE A 13 4.53 13.01 36.06
C ILE A 13 4.62 11.63 35.41
N ILE A 14 4.84 10.58 36.20
CA ILE A 14 4.90 9.20 35.71
C ILE A 14 3.55 8.80 35.09
N LEU A 15 2.43 9.12 35.74
CA LEU A 15 1.10 8.83 35.20
C LEU A 15 0.86 9.56 33.87
N SER A 16 1.25 10.83 33.79
CA SER A 16 1.13 11.62 32.56
C SER A 16 1.96 11.05 31.42
N GLN A 17 3.17 10.56 31.69
CA GLN A 17 4.02 9.92 30.69
C GLN A 17 3.43 8.60 30.20
N LEU A 18 2.90 7.78 31.11
CA LEU A 18 2.20 6.54 30.73
C LEU A 18 0.95 6.82 29.89
N LEU A 19 0.18 7.85 30.24
CA LEU A 19 -0.99 8.25 29.46
C LEU A 19 -0.59 8.70 28.06
N PHE A 20 0.47 9.50 27.94
CA PHE A 20 1.00 9.95 26.66
C PHE A 20 1.44 8.77 25.77
N LEU A 21 2.17 7.79 26.34
CA LEU A 21 2.56 6.58 25.62
C LEU A 21 1.34 5.75 25.18
N PHE A 22 0.33 5.63 26.04
CA PHE A 22 -0.90 4.91 25.71
C PHE A 22 -1.65 5.55 24.53
N PHE A 23 -1.78 6.88 24.53
CA PHE A 23 -2.37 7.62 23.41
C PHE A 23 -1.55 7.45 22.11
N ALA A 24 -0.22 7.50 22.19
CA ALA A 24 0.63 7.32 21.01
C ALA A 24 0.49 5.92 20.39
N VAL A 25 0.39 4.87 21.21
CA VAL A 25 0.18 3.49 20.74
C VAL A 25 -1.20 3.34 20.08
N PHE A 26 -2.24 3.89 20.71
CA PHE A 26 -3.60 3.79 20.19
C PHE A 26 -3.78 4.51 18.84
N ASP A 27 -3.19 5.70 18.68
CA ASP A 27 -3.23 6.44 17.41
C ASP A 27 -2.49 5.69 16.29
N GLN A 28 -1.41 4.99 16.63
CA GLN A 28 -0.63 4.22 15.66
C GLN A 28 -1.37 2.96 15.16
N GLU A 29 -2.12 2.28 16.03
CA GLU A 29 -2.93 1.12 15.61
C GLU A 29 -4.07 1.51 14.66
N ASN A 30 -4.71 2.65 14.88
CA ASN A 30 -5.80 3.12 14.03
C ASN A 30 -5.32 3.48 12.61
N ARG A 31 -4.10 4.02 12.48
CA ARG A 31 -3.50 4.36 11.17
C ARG A 31 -3.13 3.14 10.33
N LEU A 32 -2.91 1.97 10.95
CA LEU A 32 -2.55 0.73 10.25
C LEU A 32 -3.77 -0.08 9.77
N ASN A 33 -4.93 0.14 10.39
CA ASN A 33 -6.18 -0.55 10.08
C ASN A 33 -7.14 0.26 9.19
N ASP A 34 -6.93 1.57 9.04
CA ASP A 34 -7.78 2.44 8.21
C ASP A 34 -7.35 2.35 6.72
N GLY A 35 -7.72 1.24 6.06
CA GLY A 35 -7.49 1.04 4.64
C GLY A 35 -8.34 -0.09 4.06
N GLU A 36 -8.78 0.07 2.82
CA GLU A 36 -9.58 -0.91 2.08
C GLU A 36 -8.67 -2.01 1.53
N LEU A 37 -9.09 -3.26 1.64
CA LEU A 37 -8.38 -4.39 1.06
C LEU A 37 -8.91 -4.64 -0.35
N ILE A 38 -8.02 -4.54 -1.33
CA ILE A 38 -8.33 -4.75 -2.74
C ILE A 38 -7.41 -5.80 -3.34
N THR A 39 -7.90 -6.47 -4.37
CA THR A 39 -7.14 -7.48 -5.11
C THR A 39 -6.79 -6.94 -6.49
N ILE A 40 -5.51 -6.95 -6.86
CA ILE A 40 -5.03 -6.41 -8.15
C ILE A 40 -4.38 -7.53 -8.97
N GLU A 41 -4.60 -7.52 -10.28
CA GLU A 41 -4.00 -8.48 -11.21
C GLU A 41 -2.52 -8.16 -11.47
N ILE A 42 -1.67 -9.19 -11.36
CA ILE A 42 -0.22 -9.11 -11.60
C ILE A 42 0.07 -9.56 -13.03
N LEU A 43 0.80 -8.73 -13.77
CA LEU A 43 1.31 -9.07 -15.09
C LEU A 43 2.62 -9.86 -14.96
N PRO A 44 2.83 -10.88 -15.82
CA PRO A 44 4.03 -11.70 -15.77
C PRO A 44 5.29 -10.84 -16.00
N VAL A 45 6.28 -11.07 -15.15
CA VAL A 45 7.63 -10.50 -15.27
C VAL A 45 8.60 -11.60 -15.68
N ASP A 46 9.61 -11.23 -16.49
CA ASP A 46 10.68 -12.16 -16.82
C ASP A 46 11.62 -12.26 -15.61
N PRO A 47 11.82 -13.44 -15.01
CA PRO A 47 12.66 -13.59 -13.83
C PRO A 47 14.12 -13.33 -14.22
N ARG A 48 14.65 -12.16 -13.87
CA ARG A 48 16.08 -11.89 -13.96
C ARG A 48 16.77 -12.37 -12.69
N SER A 49 17.63 -13.38 -12.85
CA SER A 49 18.60 -13.91 -11.87
C SER A 49 18.32 -13.58 -10.39
N LEU A 50 17.32 -14.26 -9.80
CA LEU A 50 17.07 -14.36 -8.36
C LEU A 50 18.14 -15.17 -7.59
N MET A 51 19.26 -15.51 -8.23
CA MET A 51 20.32 -16.38 -7.72
C MET A 51 21.04 -15.83 -6.46
N GLN A 52 20.60 -14.70 -5.90
CA GLN A 52 21.19 -14.03 -4.73
C GLN A 52 20.20 -13.58 -3.62
N GLY A 53 18.88 -13.80 -3.73
CA GLY A 53 17.88 -13.17 -2.81
C GLY A 53 17.72 -11.66 -3.05
N ASP A 54 16.69 -10.91 -2.63
CA ASP A 54 15.71 -11.06 -1.53
C ASP A 54 14.30 -10.49 -1.87
N TYR A 55 13.96 -10.29 -3.15
CA TYR A 55 12.67 -9.72 -3.54
C TYR A 55 12.22 -10.16 -4.94
N VAL A 56 10.91 -10.12 -5.18
CA VAL A 56 10.31 -10.24 -6.52
C VAL A 56 9.89 -8.87 -7.03
N VAL A 57 10.02 -8.66 -8.34
CA VAL A 57 9.53 -7.46 -9.02
C VAL A 57 8.14 -7.75 -9.57
N LEU A 58 7.20 -6.87 -9.27
CA LEU A 58 5.80 -6.99 -9.64
C LEU A 58 5.45 -5.91 -10.65
N ARG A 59 4.66 -6.30 -11.65
CA ARG A 59 4.00 -5.39 -12.58
C ARG A 59 2.50 -5.56 -12.46
N TYR A 60 1.75 -4.46 -12.52
CA TYR A 60 0.31 -4.48 -12.37
C TYR A 60 -0.37 -4.10 -13.68
N ASP A 61 -1.55 -4.65 -13.92
CA ASP A 61 -2.37 -4.27 -15.08
C ASP A 61 -2.70 -2.76 -15.06
N ILE A 62 -3.02 -2.25 -13.88
CA ILE A 62 -3.36 -0.84 -13.66
C ILE A 62 -2.19 0.14 -13.91
N SER A 63 -0.93 -0.34 -13.97
CA SER A 63 0.25 0.50 -14.21
C SER A 63 0.31 1.05 -15.64
N PHE A 64 -0.39 0.42 -16.59
CA PHE A 64 -0.38 0.78 -18.00
C PHE A 64 -1.72 1.42 -18.38
N ILE A 65 -1.71 2.74 -18.54
CA ILE A 65 -2.91 3.49 -18.97
C ILE A 65 -2.66 4.15 -20.32
N ASP A 66 -3.70 4.15 -21.16
CA ASP A 66 -3.65 4.84 -22.44
C ASP A 66 -3.44 6.35 -22.24
N GLY A 67 -2.50 6.91 -23.00
CA GLY A 67 -2.21 8.35 -22.95
C GLY A 67 -1.24 8.80 -21.86
N ILE A 68 -0.66 7.88 -21.07
CA ILE A 68 0.35 8.22 -20.05
C ILE A 68 1.55 8.99 -20.60
N ASN A 69 1.93 8.72 -21.85
CA ASN A 69 3.03 9.40 -22.56
C ASN A 69 2.79 10.90 -22.76
N GLN A 70 1.56 11.38 -22.59
CA GLN A 70 1.21 12.80 -22.67
C GLN A 70 1.39 13.52 -21.32
N ILE A 71 1.58 12.76 -20.24
CA ILE A 71 1.74 13.28 -18.88
C ILE A 71 3.25 13.36 -18.56
N THR A 72 3.64 14.42 -17.86
CA THR A 72 5.05 14.63 -17.50
C THR A 72 5.56 13.53 -16.56
N ALA A 73 6.64 12.85 -16.94
CA ALA A 73 7.32 11.88 -16.07
C ALA A 73 7.80 12.52 -14.76
N GLY A 74 7.73 11.77 -13.67
CA GLY A 74 8.03 12.22 -12.30
C GLY A 74 6.88 12.96 -11.62
N SER A 75 5.73 13.12 -12.29
CA SER A 75 4.53 13.66 -11.66
C SER A 75 3.78 12.60 -10.86
N LYS A 76 3.12 13.05 -9.78
CA LYS A 76 2.17 12.21 -9.04
C LYS A 76 0.86 12.15 -9.79
N ILE A 77 0.27 10.96 -9.85
CA ILE A 77 -1.03 10.70 -10.46
C ILE A 77 -1.91 9.95 -9.46
N ASN A 78 -3.19 10.31 -9.43
CA ASN A 78 -4.20 9.58 -8.69
C ASN A 78 -5.11 8.88 -9.70
N ILE A 79 -5.29 7.58 -9.54
CA ILE A 79 -6.18 6.79 -10.37
C ILE A 79 -7.30 6.22 -9.51
N ILE A 80 -8.44 5.95 -10.13
CA ILE A 80 -9.58 5.28 -9.51
C ILE A 80 -9.66 3.88 -10.10
N VAL A 81 -9.77 2.90 -9.21
CA VAL A 81 -9.96 1.50 -9.55
C VAL A 81 -11.32 1.01 -9.04
N ILE A 82 -11.91 0.06 -9.76
CA ILE A 82 -13.20 -0.54 -9.44
C ILE A 82 -13.11 -2.07 -9.52
N PRO A 83 -13.82 -2.82 -8.67
CA PRO A 83 -13.83 -4.28 -8.72
C PRO A 83 -14.59 -4.76 -9.96
N ASP A 84 -14.07 -5.83 -10.57
CA ASP A 84 -14.75 -6.58 -11.62
C ASP A 84 -15.69 -7.65 -11.02
N ALA A 85 -16.25 -8.53 -11.88
CA ALA A 85 -17.15 -9.60 -11.45
C ALA A 85 -16.49 -10.65 -10.53
N LYS A 86 -15.15 -10.67 -10.43
CA LYS A 86 -14.35 -11.57 -9.60
C LYS A 86 -13.70 -10.85 -8.42
N ASP A 87 -14.11 -9.61 -8.12
CA ASP A 87 -13.53 -8.78 -7.07
C ASP A 87 -12.05 -8.40 -7.33
N ILE A 88 -11.64 -8.40 -8.60
CA ILE A 88 -10.33 -7.93 -9.05
C ILE A 88 -10.47 -6.47 -9.49
N TYR A 89 -9.72 -5.59 -8.84
CA TYR A 89 -9.77 -4.16 -9.07
C TYR A 89 -8.99 -3.80 -10.33
N ARG A 90 -9.66 -3.10 -11.25
CA ARG A 90 -9.13 -2.67 -12.54
C ARG A 90 -9.19 -1.16 -12.69
N PHE A 91 -8.33 -0.63 -13.55
CA PHE A 91 -8.28 0.79 -13.85
C PHE A 91 -9.63 1.26 -14.42
N SER A 92 -10.17 2.33 -13.83
CA SER A 92 -11.39 2.99 -14.33
C SER A 92 -11.04 4.31 -15.00
N ARG A 93 -10.40 5.23 -14.27
CA ARG A 93 -10.10 6.59 -14.73
C ARG A 93 -9.00 7.23 -13.89
N VAL A 94 -8.45 8.33 -14.41
CA VAL A 94 -7.60 9.25 -13.65
C VAL A 94 -8.50 10.14 -12.80
N ALA A 95 -8.21 10.27 -11.50
CA ALA A 95 -8.98 11.09 -10.58
C ALA A 95 -8.87 12.57 -10.95
N GLN A 96 -9.99 13.29 -10.92
CA GLN A 96 -10.01 14.74 -11.04
C GLN A 96 -9.91 15.39 -9.66
N ASN A 97 -9.44 16.65 -9.60
CA ASN A 97 -9.36 17.40 -8.34
C ASN A 97 -10.74 17.50 -7.68
N ASP A 98 -10.80 17.18 -6.39
CA ASP A 98 -12.02 17.19 -5.56
C ASP A 98 -13.16 16.26 -6.01
N GLU A 99 -12.84 15.22 -6.77
CA GLU A 99 -13.83 14.20 -7.16
C GLU A 99 -14.23 13.33 -5.95
N LYS A 100 -15.54 13.18 -5.74
CA LYS A 100 -16.07 12.27 -4.70
C LYS A 100 -16.06 10.85 -5.22
N LEU A 101 -15.40 9.96 -4.47
CA LEU A 101 -15.42 8.52 -4.70
C LEU A 101 -16.84 7.99 -4.54
N GLN A 102 -17.29 7.19 -5.51
CA GLN A 102 -18.55 6.45 -5.43
C GLN A 102 -18.38 5.18 -4.58
N ALA A 103 -19.49 4.48 -4.32
CA ALA A 103 -19.44 3.17 -3.65
C ALA A 103 -18.61 2.17 -4.49
N ASN A 104 -17.68 1.46 -3.84
CA ASN A 104 -16.74 0.51 -4.45
C ASN A 104 -15.67 1.13 -5.36
N GLU A 105 -15.47 2.44 -5.31
CA GLU A 105 -14.33 3.10 -5.95
C GLU A 105 -13.18 3.28 -4.96
N VAL A 106 -11.98 2.87 -5.38
CA VAL A 106 -10.78 3.03 -4.57
C VAL A 106 -9.80 3.93 -5.30
N LEU A 107 -9.35 4.98 -4.62
CA LEU A 107 -8.32 5.88 -5.12
C LEU A 107 -6.94 5.32 -4.80
N ILE A 108 -6.09 5.18 -5.81
CA ILE A 108 -4.68 4.79 -5.65
C ILE A 108 -3.80 5.90 -6.20
N SER A 109 -2.84 6.32 -5.39
CA SER A 109 -1.81 7.28 -5.76
C SER A 109 -0.56 6.57 -6.27
N GLY A 110 0.01 7.08 -7.35
CA GLY A 110 1.26 6.61 -7.93
C GLY A 110 2.11 7.74 -8.50
N GLU A 111 3.27 7.37 -9.01
CA GLU A 111 4.22 8.24 -9.69
C GLU A 111 4.49 7.72 -11.09
N ILE A 112 4.43 8.60 -12.08
CA ILE A 112 4.69 8.23 -13.47
C ILE A 112 6.20 8.14 -13.68
N LYS A 113 6.70 6.99 -14.13
CA LYS A 113 8.11 6.81 -14.51
C LYS A 113 8.19 6.18 -15.89
N GLY A 114 8.50 7.00 -16.88
CA GLY A 114 8.46 6.58 -18.29
C GLY A 114 7.03 6.39 -18.75
N ASP A 115 6.68 5.17 -19.14
CA ASP A 115 5.40 4.74 -19.70
C ASP A 115 4.52 3.96 -18.71
N GLN A 116 4.91 3.92 -17.43
CA GLN A 116 4.20 3.15 -16.41
C GLN A 116 4.04 3.95 -15.11
N ILE A 117 3.00 3.59 -14.35
CA ILE A 117 2.73 4.14 -13.02
C ILE A 117 3.31 3.20 -11.96
N PHE A 118 4.10 3.77 -11.05
CA PHE A 118 4.60 3.10 -9.85
C PHE A 118 3.79 3.54 -8.63
N TYR A 119 3.23 2.58 -7.90
CA TYR A 119 2.43 2.75 -6.70
C TYR A 119 3.25 2.55 -5.41
N GLY A 120 4.53 2.18 -5.52
CA GLY A 120 5.39 1.91 -4.37
C GLY A 120 5.20 0.50 -3.80
N ILE A 121 4.57 -0.39 -4.56
CA ILE A 121 4.31 -1.80 -4.22
C ILE A 121 4.85 -2.76 -5.29
N GLU A 122 5.77 -2.29 -6.15
CA GLU A 122 6.36 -3.08 -7.24
C GLU A 122 7.46 -4.04 -6.77
N SER A 123 7.86 -3.98 -5.49
CA SER A 123 8.82 -4.89 -4.88
C SER A 123 8.21 -5.61 -3.67
N TYR A 124 8.43 -6.91 -3.59
CA TYR A 124 7.96 -7.74 -2.48
C TYR A 124 9.07 -8.64 -1.97
N PHE A 125 9.36 -8.53 -0.67
CA PHE A 125 10.36 -9.38 -0.02
C PHE A 125 9.81 -10.78 0.18
N VAL A 126 10.61 -11.77 -0.21
CA VAL A 126 10.24 -13.19 -0.15
C VAL A 126 11.30 -13.96 0.62
N GLU A 127 10.91 -15.13 1.14
CA GLU A 127 11.86 -16.02 1.79
C GLU A 127 12.91 -16.52 0.78
N GLU A 128 14.12 -16.76 1.26
CA GLU A 128 15.23 -17.23 0.43
C GLU A 128 14.80 -18.50 -0.35
N ASN A 129 15.16 -18.57 -1.63
CA ASN A 129 14.83 -19.68 -2.54
C ASN A 129 13.33 -19.84 -2.94
N THR A 130 12.41 -18.99 -2.44
CA THR A 130 10.97 -19.08 -2.80
C THR A 130 10.55 -18.14 -3.94
N GLY A 131 11.38 -17.15 -4.29
CA GLY A 131 11.01 -16.09 -5.24
C GLY A 131 10.64 -16.58 -6.64
N LEU A 132 11.30 -17.62 -7.16
CA LEU A 132 11.03 -18.13 -8.50
C LEU A 132 9.66 -18.81 -8.62
N GLU A 133 9.25 -19.52 -7.58
CA GLU A 133 7.93 -20.16 -7.53
C GLU A 133 6.86 -19.07 -7.45
N ILE A 134 7.01 -18.15 -6.50
CA ILE A 134 6.08 -17.04 -6.28
C ILE A 134 5.92 -16.19 -7.55
N GLU A 135 6.99 -15.85 -8.27
CA GLU A 135 6.88 -15.05 -9.50
C GLU A 135 6.14 -15.80 -10.64
N ARG A 136 6.20 -17.13 -10.65
CA ARG A 136 5.51 -17.96 -11.65
C ARG A 136 4.05 -18.22 -11.28
N THR A 137 3.76 -18.44 -10.00
CA THR A 137 2.43 -18.83 -9.52
C THR A 137 1.57 -17.64 -9.15
N ALA A 138 2.14 -16.55 -8.63
CA ALA A 138 1.36 -15.38 -8.22
C ALA A 138 0.70 -14.73 -9.45
N LYS A 139 -0.63 -14.61 -9.39
CA LYS A 139 -1.44 -13.90 -10.40
C LYS A 139 -2.18 -12.71 -9.84
N HIS A 140 -2.37 -12.67 -8.52
CA HIS A 140 -3.06 -11.58 -7.87
C HIS A 140 -2.27 -11.09 -6.66
N ALA A 141 -2.36 -9.79 -6.39
CA ALA A 141 -1.77 -9.13 -5.24
C ALA A 141 -2.90 -8.63 -4.33
N LEU A 142 -2.86 -9.00 -3.05
CA LEU A 142 -3.72 -8.39 -2.05
C LEU A 142 -3.04 -7.13 -1.53
N VAL A 143 -3.68 -6.00 -1.75
CA VAL A 143 -3.15 -4.67 -1.45
C VAL A 143 -4.11 -3.97 -0.49
N ARG A 144 -3.55 -3.31 0.52
CA ARG A 144 -4.29 -2.39 1.38
C ARG A 144 -4.10 -0.97 0.87
N VAL A 145 -5.18 -0.27 0.58
CA VAL A 145 -5.17 1.12 0.13
C VAL A 145 -5.76 2.02 1.21
N HIS A 146 -4.98 3.01 1.63
CA HIS A 146 -5.37 3.98 2.64
C HIS A 146 -6.17 5.14 2.02
N LYS A 147 -6.87 5.91 2.86
CA LYS A 147 -7.64 7.10 2.42
C LYS A 147 -6.79 8.18 1.73
N ASP A 148 -5.48 8.19 1.96
CA ASP A 148 -4.53 9.09 1.30
C ASP A 148 -4.08 8.57 -0.08
N GLY A 149 -4.62 7.45 -0.54
CA GLY A 149 -4.31 6.81 -1.82
C GLY A 149 -3.07 5.92 -1.79
N LYS A 150 -2.36 5.82 -0.65
CA LYS A 150 -1.16 4.97 -0.58
C LYS A 150 -1.54 3.50 -0.51
N ALA A 151 -0.88 2.72 -1.35
CA ALA A 151 -0.99 1.28 -1.38
C ALA A 151 0.11 0.62 -0.52
N LYS A 152 -0.25 -0.50 0.11
CA LYS A 152 0.68 -1.40 0.77
C LYS A 152 0.35 -2.83 0.37
N LEU A 153 1.32 -3.53 -0.22
CA LEU A 153 1.19 -4.94 -0.53
C LEU A 153 1.14 -5.76 0.77
N ILE A 154 0.14 -6.62 0.88
CA ILE A 154 -0.08 -7.49 2.05
C ILE A 154 0.42 -8.91 1.77
N LYS A 155 0.03 -9.47 0.62
CA LYS A 155 0.45 -10.81 0.19
C LYS A 155 0.23 -11.00 -1.30
N LEU A 156 0.93 -11.99 -1.84
CA LEU A 156 0.68 -12.50 -3.19
C LEU A 156 -0.26 -13.70 -3.10
N ILE A 157 -1.15 -13.82 -4.08
CA ILE A 157 -2.19 -14.85 -4.17
C ILE A 157 -1.99 -15.63 -5.47
N GLU A 158 -1.96 -16.94 -5.33
CA GLU A 158 -1.95 -17.89 -6.43
C GLU A 158 -3.37 -18.05 -7.01
N PRO A 159 -3.51 -18.24 -8.33
CA PRO A 159 -4.79 -18.54 -8.94
C PRO A 159 -5.29 -19.88 -8.40
N GLN A 160 -6.53 -19.92 -7.91
CA GLN A 160 -7.22 -21.16 -7.56
C GLN A 160 -7.67 -21.93 -8.79
#